data_AF-A0A7J6STV6-F1
#
_entry.id   AF-A0A7J6STV6-F1
#
_cell.length_a   1.000
_cell.length_b   1.000
_cell.length_c   1.000
_cell.angle_alpha   90.00
_cell.angle_beta   90.00
_cell.angle_gamma   90.00
#
_symmetry.space_group_name_H-M   'P 1'
#
loop_
_entity.id
_entity.type
_entity.pdbx_description
1 polymer ?
#
loop_
_entity_poly.entity_id
_entity_poly.type
_entity_poly.pdbx_seq_one_letter_code
_entity_poly.pdbx_strand_id
1 'polypeptide(L)'
;LLPNSDFKIALSSGDVLHLNPDTTGFYSVVYSPPLLHCITSLDPAMLSPLDLIGLIRDSTMAMTDGRLPPKEWYQLLLKFFSTGDIEDTVGIQLGNTLSHIFPILPRSREVPKSRFREAYGKFCRILVGRYCATSTRSPDSLRSSPSDSLSPHVTNGIAGRGLRVGSLRIMLDCQDPATIEECSRLFEQGGYSLPDSVPEDIHGWVYAGAVACPKEGVARARLLLEHYENRHPASIDRQQKT
;
A
#
# COMPACT_ATOMS: atom_id res chain seq x y z
N LEU A 1 28.68 35.86 -14.67
CA LEU A 1 28.40 34.68 -13.82
C LEU A 1 29.51 33.69 -14.07
N LEU A 2 30.43 33.52 -13.11
CA LEU A 2 31.59 32.64 -13.30
C LEU A 2 31.15 31.17 -13.30
N PRO A 3 31.53 30.36 -14.31
CA PRO A 3 31.35 28.93 -14.29
C PRO A 3 32.37 28.32 -13.31
N ASN A 4 31.95 27.36 -12.49
CA ASN A 4 32.77 26.63 -11.50
C ASN A 4 33.01 27.32 -10.15
N SER A 5 31.95 27.83 -9.51
CA SER A 5 31.97 27.96 -8.05
C SER A 5 31.46 26.66 -7.44
N ASP A 6 32.39 25.85 -6.92
CA ASP A 6 32.05 24.71 -6.06
C ASP A 6 31.32 25.26 -4.82
N PHE A 7 29.99 25.08 -4.78
CA PHE A 7 29.20 25.50 -3.64
C PHE A 7 29.39 24.48 -2.51
N LYS A 8 30.32 24.77 -1.59
CA LYS A 8 30.58 23.93 -0.42
C LYS A 8 29.79 24.47 0.77
N ILE A 9 28.73 23.77 1.15
CA ILE A 9 27.98 24.05 2.38
C ILE A 9 28.72 23.34 3.52
N ALA A 10 29.26 24.12 4.47
CA ALA A 10 29.78 23.56 5.72
C ALA A 10 28.60 23.23 6.64
N LEU A 11 28.38 21.95 6.90
CA LEU A 11 27.36 21.46 7.84
C LEU A 11 27.99 21.32 9.23
N SER A 12 27.26 21.69 10.30
CA SER A 12 27.68 21.38 11.67
C SER A 12 27.68 19.86 11.88
N SER A 13 28.49 19.36 12.81
CA SER A 13 28.37 17.96 13.22
C SER A 13 26.98 17.71 13.83
N GLY A 14 26.13 16.98 13.11
CA GLY A 14 24.75 16.68 13.54
C GLY A 14 23.66 17.25 12.63
N ASP A 15 24.00 18.14 11.68
CA ASP A 15 23.01 18.69 10.76
C ASP A 15 22.72 17.73 9.60
N VAL A 16 21.44 17.44 9.38
CA VAL A 16 20.98 16.67 8.21
C VAL A 16 20.54 17.66 7.14
N LEU A 17 21.22 17.65 5.99
CA LEU A 17 20.82 18.42 4.83
C LEU A 17 19.71 17.67 4.08
N HIS A 18 18.47 18.14 4.20
CA HIS A 18 17.36 17.70 3.38
C HIS A 18 17.33 18.51 2.08
N LEU A 19 17.46 17.82 0.94
CA LEU A 19 17.41 18.38 -0.41
C LEU A 19 16.06 18.07 -1.06
N ASN A 20 15.61 19.00 -1.91
CA ASN A 20 14.30 18.96 -2.58
C ASN A 20 13.11 18.96 -1.61
N PRO A 21 13.00 19.98 -0.72
CA PRO A 21 11.87 20.10 0.18
C PRO A 21 10.55 20.13 -0.60
N ASP A 22 9.56 19.42 -0.06
CA ASP A 22 8.23 19.17 -0.60
C ASP A 22 8.22 18.63 -2.04
N THR A 23 9.33 18.06 -2.51
CA THR A 23 9.50 17.59 -3.89
C THR A 23 9.27 18.66 -4.96
N THR A 24 9.54 19.92 -4.65
CA THR A 24 9.30 21.08 -5.53
C THR A 24 10.11 21.06 -6.83
N GLY A 25 11.31 20.50 -6.79
CA GLY A 25 12.18 20.32 -7.94
C GLY A 25 11.89 19.05 -8.74
N PHE A 26 11.98 19.15 -10.06
CA PHE A 26 11.89 18.00 -10.98
C PHE A 26 13.22 17.23 -11.05
N TYR A 27 13.69 16.75 -9.91
CA TYR A 27 14.88 15.91 -9.79
C TYR A 27 14.74 14.95 -8.60
N SER A 28 15.44 13.82 -8.67
CA SER A 28 15.50 12.84 -7.57
C SER A 28 16.74 13.03 -6.73
N VAL A 29 16.62 12.85 -5.42
CA VAL A 29 17.75 12.89 -4.49
C VAL A 29 18.07 11.48 -4.01
N VAL A 30 19.32 11.05 -4.23
CA VAL A 30 19.81 9.77 -3.72
C VAL A 30 20.77 10.05 -2.57
N TYR A 31 20.29 9.84 -1.36
CA TYR A 31 21.10 9.90 -0.16
C TYR A 31 21.97 8.64 -0.04
N SER A 32 23.20 8.81 0.44
CA SER A 32 24.05 7.69 0.80
C SER A 32 23.46 6.92 2.00
N PRO A 33 23.77 5.63 2.19
CA PRO A 33 23.27 4.87 3.33
C PRO A 33 23.49 5.55 4.69
N PRO A 34 24.66 6.12 5.01
CA PRO A 34 24.85 6.85 6.27
C PRO A 34 23.88 8.02 6.46
N LEU A 35 23.61 8.78 5.39
CA LEU A 35 22.66 9.89 5.44
C LEU A 35 21.21 9.40 5.57
N LEU A 36 20.84 8.30 4.91
CA LEU A 36 19.54 7.66 5.12
C LEU A 36 19.37 7.17 6.56
N HIS A 37 20.42 6.65 7.18
CA HIS A 37 20.41 6.30 8.62
C HIS A 37 20.19 7.52 9.50
N CYS A 38 20.84 8.65 9.19
CA CYS A 38 20.57 9.90 9.89
C CYS A 38 19.11 10.35 9.72
N ILE A 39 18.58 10.32 8.49
CA ILE A 39 17.19 10.71 8.19
C ILE A 39 16.20 9.79 8.91
N THR A 40 16.42 8.48 8.92
CA THR A 40 15.57 7.52 9.65
C THR A 40 15.71 7.62 11.17
N SER A 41 16.76 8.27 11.66
CA SER A 41 16.94 8.56 13.08
C SER A 41 16.21 9.83 13.52
N LEU A 42 15.77 10.69 12.59
CA LEU A 42 14.97 11.87 12.89
C LEU A 42 13.59 11.48 13.43
N ASP A 43 12.99 12.41 14.17
CA ASP A 43 11.56 12.37 14.48
C ASP A 43 10.79 12.56 13.16
N PRO A 44 9.88 11.64 12.77
CA PRO A 44 9.07 11.77 11.56
C PRO A 44 8.33 13.10 11.46
N ALA A 45 7.98 13.74 12.59
CA ALA A 45 7.33 15.05 12.62
C ALA A 45 8.21 16.19 12.07
N MET A 46 9.52 15.97 11.90
CA MET A 46 10.44 16.94 11.31
C MET A 46 10.39 16.98 9.77
N LEU A 47 9.77 15.99 9.14
CA LEU A 47 9.62 15.92 7.68
C LEU A 47 8.17 16.15 7.30
N SER A 48 7.95 16.93 6.24
CA SER A 48 6.61 17.07 5.71
C SER A 48 6.14 15.74 5.09
N PRO A 49 4.82 15.52 4.95
CA PRO A 49 4.27 14.39 4.21
C PRO A 49 4.83 14.29 2.77
N LEU A 50 5.06 15.43 2.12
CA LEU A 50 5.61 15.48 0.76
C LEU A 50 7.11 15.12 0.74
N ASP A 51 7.87 15.52 1.76
CA ASP A 51 9.26 15.08 1.94
C ASP A 51 9.34 13.57 2.06
N LEU A 52 8.46 12.96 2.87
CA LEU A 52 8.37 11.52 3.03
C LEU A 52 8.03 10.81 1.72
N ILE A 53 7.07 11.36 0.95
CA ILE A 53 6.70 10.86 -0.38
C ILE A 53 7.92 10.90 -1.33
N GLY A 54 8.65 12.02 -1.35
CA GLY A 54 9.86 12.19 -2.14
C GLY A 54 10.94 11.17 -1.77
N LEU A 55 11.19 11.00 -0.48
CA LEU A 55 12.18 10.08 0.05
C LEU A 55 11.83 8.61 -0.28
N ILE A 56 10.55 8.21 -0.15
CA ILE A 56 10.08 6.87 -0.53
C ILE A 56 10.23 6.66 -2.04
N ARG A 57 9.81 7.62 -2.86
CA ARG A 57 9.88 7.53 -4.33
C ARG A 57 11.33 7.41 -4.80
N ASP A 58 12.19 8.34 -4.38
CA ASP A 58 13.55 8.45 -4.88
C ASP A 58 14.43 7.30 -4.37
N SER A 59 14.24 6.85 -3.12
CA SER A 59 14.93 5.65 -2.60
C SER A 59 14.48 4.37 -3.31
N THR A 60 13.20 4.26 -3.67
CA THR A 60 12.68 3.14 -4.46
C THR A 60 13.31 3.11 -5.84
N MET A 61 13.35 4.26 -6.54
CA MET A 61 14.02 4.37 -7.84
C MET A 61 15.51 4.04 -7.74
N ALA A 62 16.20 4.58 -6.73
CA ALA A 62 17.62 4.29 -6.51
C ALA A 62 17.85 2.79 -6.24
N MET A 63 16.95 2.12 -5.53
CA MET A 63 17.02 0.69 -5.27
C MET A 63 16.82 -0.12 -6.55
N THR A 64 15.79 0.20 -7.35
CA THR A 64 15.54 -0.50 -8.61
C THR A 64 16.66 -0.30 -9.64
N ASP A 65 17.35 0.85 -9.59
CA ASP A 65 18.50 1.15 -10.43
C ASP A 65 19.82 0.52 -9.92
N GLY A 66 19.80 -0.17 -8.78
CA GLY A 66 20.99 -0.76 -8.15
C GLY A 66 21.93 0.25 -7.47
N ARG A 67 21.49 1.50 -7.30
CA ARG A 67 22.25 2.58 -6.63
C ARG A 67 22.07 2.60 -5.11
N LEU A 68 21.01 1.96 -4.61
CA LEU A 68 20.75 1.80 -3.18
C LEU A 68 20.59 0.31 -2.84
N PRO A 69 21.31 -0.24 -1.85
CA PRO A 69 21.12 -1.63 -1.46
C PRO A 69 19.69 -1.88 -0.95
N PRO A 70 19.02 -2.98 -1.35
CA PRO A 70 17.64 -3.27 -0.93
C PRO A 70 17.44 -3.29 0.60
N LYS A 71 18.48 -3.65 1.36
CA LYS A 71 18.47 -3.62 2.83
C LYS A 71 18.24 -2.22 3.40
N GLU A 72 18.90 -1.21 2.82
CA GLU A 72 18.82 0.18 3.27
C GLU A 72 17.43 0.76 2.95
N TRP A 73 16.94 0.48 1.75
CA TRP A 73 15.57 0.82 1.34
C TRP A 73 14.52 0.17 2.25
N TYR A 74 14.70 -1.11 2.60
CA TYR A 74 13.79 -1.81 3.50
C TYR A 74 13.76 -1.19 4.91
N GLN A 75 14.92 -0.81 5.46
CA GLN A 75 15.01 -0.18 6.77
C GLN A 75 14.33 1.19 6.80
N LEU A 76 14.48 1.96 5.73
CA LEU A 76 13.77 3.24 5.54
C LEU A 76 12.26 3.06 5.61
N LEU A 77 11.72 2.09 4.86
CA LEU A 77 10.29 1.79 4.87
C LEU A 77 9.82 1.26 6.23
N LEU A 78 10.60 0.43 6.91
CA LEU A 78 10.20 -0.02 8.25
C LEU A 78 10.13 1.13 9.27
N LYS A 79 11.07 2.07 9.23
CA LYS A 79 11.10 3.17 10.19
C LYS A 79 9.81 4.00 10.14
N PHE A 80 9.49 4.56 8.98
CA PHE A 80 8.32 5.44 8.84
C PHE A 80 7.01 4.72 9.10
N PHE A 81 6.99 3.39 8.94
CA PHE A 81 5.77 2.62 9.06
C PHE A 81 5.63 1.86 10.38
N SER A 82 6.67 1.77 11.20
CA SER A 82 6.56 1.21 12.56
C SER A 82 5.88 2.17 13.56
N THR A 83 5.80 3.47 13.26
CA THR A 83 5.34 4.50 14.19
C THR A 83 3.82 4.69 14.26
N GLY A 84 3.02 3.97 13.48
CA GLY A 84 1.54 4.02 13.59
C GLY A 84 0.90 5.18 12.83
N ASP A 85 1.43 6.38 13.03
CA ASP A 85 0.85 7.63 12.51
C ASP A 85 1.50 8.05 11.20
N ILE A 86 0.84 7.69 10.10
CA ILE A 86 1.22 8.17 8.78
C ILE A 86 -0.01 8.77 8.12
N GLU A 87 0.18 9.94 7.53
CA GLU A 87 -0.85 10.59 6.72
C GLU A 87 -1.28 9.71 5.55
N ASP A 88 -2.59 9.69 5.26
CA ASP A 88 -3.19 8.87 4.21
C ASP A 88 -2.46 8.97 2.85
N THR A 89 -1.98 10.17 2.49
CA THR A 89 -1.25 10.46 1.25
C THR A 89 0.09 9.72 1.14
N VAL A 90 0.87 9.71 2.22
CA VAL A 90 2.12 8.95 2.34
C VAL A 90 1.83 7.46 2.30
N GLY A 91 0.75 7.02 2.96
CA GLY A 91 0.27 5.64 2.89
C GLY A 91 -0.06 5.19 1.47
N ILE A 92 -0.77 6.01 0.69
CA ILE A 92 -1.06 5.72 -0.72
C ILE A 92 0.23 5.56 -1.53
N GLN A 93 1.19 6.47 -1.35
CA GLN A 93 2.45 6.40 -2.10
C GLN A 93 3.20 5.11 -1.79
N LEU A 94 3.23 4.67 -0.53
CA LEU A 94 3.78 3.36 -0.19
C LEU A 94 3.02 2.24 -0.89
N GLY A 95 1.69 2.26 -0.84
CA GLY A 95 0.88 1.25 -1.50
C GLY A 95 1.20 1.13 -3.00
N ASN A 96 1.40 2.26 -3.67
CA ASN A 96 1.85 2.30 -5.05
C ASN A 96 3.25 1.69 -5.21
N THR A 97 4.22 2.12 -4.40
CA THR A 97 5.59 1.57 -4.40
C THR A 97 5.60 0.05 -4.24
N LEU A 98 4.87 -0.49 -3.26
CA LEU A 98 4.75 -1.92 -3.01
C LEU A 98 4.09 -2.64 -4.20
N SER A 99 3.01 -2.06 -4.74
CA SER A 99 2.31 -2.62 -5.91
C SER A 99 3.20 -2.65 -7.17
N HIS A 100 4.16 -1.74 -7.30
CA HIS A 100 5.12 -1.73 -8.41
C HIS A 100 6.23 -2.78 -8.26
N ILE A 101 6.70 -3.03 -7.03
CA ILE A 101 7.80 -3.96 -6.76
C ILE A 101 7.31 -5.41 -6.76
N PHE A 102 6.10 -5.66 -6.27
CA PHE A 102 5.55 -7.01 -6.12
C PHE A 102 5.53 -7.85 -7.42
N PRO A 103 5.18 -7.33 -8.61
CA PRO A 103 5.18 -8.12 -9.84
C PRO A 103 6.57 -8.40 -10.40
N ILE A 104 7.58 -7.61 -10.02
CA ILE A 104 8.93 -7.67 -10.60
C ILE A 104 9.73 -8.81 -9.95
N LEU A 105 9.67 -8.94 -8.63
CA LEU A 105 10.52 -9.87 -7.88
C LEU A 105 10.18 -11.37 -8.08
N PRO A 106 8.91 -11.83 -8.20
CA PRO A 106 8.55 -13.21 -8.50
C PRO A 106 8.89 -13.67 -9.92
N ARG A 107 9.29 -12.75 -10.81
CA ARG A 107 9.75 -13.09 -12.17
C ARG A 107 11.24 -13.43 -12.21
N SER A 108 12.00 -13.12 -11.15
CA SER A 108 13.38 -13.57 -11.01
C SER A 108 13.42 -15.08 -10.78
N ARG A 109 14.28 -15.79 -11.51
CA ARG A 109 14.46 -17.25 -11.41
C ARG A 109 15.17 -17.68 -10.12
N GLU A 110 15.79 -16.74 -9.40
CA GLU A 110 16.73 -17.01 -8.31
C GLU A 110 16.07 -17.21 -6.95
N VAL A 111 14.83 -16.73 -6.75
CA VAL A 111 14.11 -16.89 -5.49
C VAL A 111 12.89 -17.80 -5.69
N PRO A 112 12.76 -18.90 -4.92
CA PRO A 112 11.54 -19.70 -4.96
C PRO A 112 10.32 -18.82 -4.71
N LYS A 113 9.40 -18.77 -5.69
CA LYS A 113 8.23 -17.88 -5.67
C LYS A 113 7.42 -17.97 -4.38
N SER A 114 7.35 -19.16 -3.77
CA SER A 114 6.68 -19.42 -2.49
C SER A 114 7.35 -18.71 -1.32
N ARG A 115 8.67 -18.86 -1.15
CA ARG A 115 9.44 -18.21 -0.08
C ARG A 115 9.44 -16.69 -0.23
N PHE A 116 9.56 -16.20 -1.46
CA PHE A 116 9.49 -14.76 -1.73
C PHE A 116 8.11 -14.21 -1.37
N ARG A 117 7.03 -14.85 -1.84
CA ARG A 117 5.66 -14.43 -1.55
C ARG A 117 5.39 -14.42 -0.05
N GLU A 118 5.88 -15.41 0.69
CA GLU A 118 5.72 -15.46 2.14
C GLU A 118 6.45 -14.33 2.86
N ALA A 119 7.73 -14.09 2.52
CA ALA A 119 8.52 -13.02 3.11
C ALA A 119 7.97 -11.63 2.77
N TYR A 120 7.57 -11.43 1.51
CA TYR A 120 6.96 -10.20 1.04
C TYR A 120 5.57 -9.99 1.65
N GLY A 121 4.76 -11.03 1.78
CA GLY A 121 3.47 -10.96 2.45
C GLY A 121 3.61 -10.65 3.95
N LYS A 122 4.65 -11.16 4.62
CA LYS A 122 5.00 -10.74 5.99
C LYS A 122 5.36 -9.25 6.03
N PHE A 123 6.16 -8.77 5.08
CA PHE A 123 6.53 -7.36 4.99
C PHE A 123 5.32 -6.45 4.74
N CYS A 124 4.46 -6.78 3.77
CA CYS A 124 3.25 -6.02 3.47
C CYS A 124 2.29 -6.01 4.67
N ARG A 125 2.16 -7.13 5.40
CA ARG A 125 1.38 -7.17 6.64
C ARG A 125 1.88 -6.17 7.68
N ILE A 126 3.20 -6.08 7.86
CA ILE A 126 3.81 -5.11 8.79
C ILE A 126 3.49 -3.67 8.36
N LEU A 127 3.59 -3.38 7.07
CA LEU A 127 3.45 -2.02 6.56
C LEU A 127 2.01 -1.55 6.40
N VAL A 128 1.14 -2.38 5.82
CA VAL A 128 -0.22 -2.01 5.42
C VAL A 128 -1.33 -2.82 6.10
N GLY A 129 -1.00 -3.88 6.82
CA GLY A 129 -1.99 -4.76 7.47
C GLY A 129 -2.88 -4.03 8.47
N ARG A 130 -2.34 -3.04 9.19
CA ARG A 130 -3.11 -2.20 10.12
C ARG A 130 -4.21 -1.38 9.45
N TYR A 131 -3.95 -0.87 8.24
CA TYR A 131 -4.95 -0.15 7.47
C TYR A 131 -5.99 -1.12 6.93
N CYS A 132 -5.59 -2.33 6.52
CA CYS A 132 -6.53 -3.35 6.06
C CYS A 132 -7.50 -3.82 7.17
N ALA A 133 -7.04 -3.96 8.42
CA ALA A 133 -7.89 -4.34 9.55
C ALA A 133 -8.97 -3.31 9.87
N THR A 134 -8.71 -2.02 9.64
CA THR A 134 -9.69 -0.93 9.79
C THR A 134 -10.49 -0.68 8.52
N SER A 135 -10.11 -1.28 7.39
CA SER A 135 -10.69 -1.04 6.06
C SER A 135 -12.02 -1.74 5.82
N THR A 136 -12.27 -2.90 6.45
CA THR A 136 -13.45 -3.73 6.15
C THR A 136 -14.72 -3.28 6.88
N ARG A 137 -14.62 -2.26 7.74
CA ARG A 137 -15.73 -1.70 8.50
C ARG A 137 -15.94 -0.24 8.13
N SER A 138 -17.20 0.17 7.99
CA SER A 138 -17.55 1.58 7.84
C SER A 138 -17.08 2.37 9.06
N PRO A 139 -16.41 3.53 8.90
CA PRO A 139 -15.98 4.34 10.04
C PRO A 139 -17.10 4.76 10.98
N ASP A 140 -18.35 4.83 10.48
CA ASP A 140 -19.52 5.14 11.30
C ASP A 140 -19.88 4.00 12.27
N SER A 141 -19.51 2.76 11.95
CA SER A 141 -19.73 1.59 12.80
C SER A 141 -18.65 1.39 13.89
N LEU A 142 -17.57 2.17 13.87
CA LEU A 142 -16.50 2.15 14.87
C LEU A 142 -16.75 3.11 16.05
N ARG A 143 -17.85 3.89 16.03
CA ARG A 143 -18.16 4.89 17.08
C ARG A 143 -18.67 4.30 18.41
N SER A 144 -18.82 2.98 18.54
CA SER A 144 -19.48 2.35 19.70
C SER A 144 -18.56 1.68 20.72
N SER A 145 -17.23 1.84 20.65
CA SER A 145 -16.31 1.24 21.63
C SER A 145 -15.33 2.28 22.18
N PRO A 146 -15.46 2.73 23.45
CA PRO A 146 -14.55 3.67 24.07
C PRO A 146 -13.41 2.91 24.76
N SER A 147 -12.43 2.40 24.00
CA SER A 147 -11.10 2.01 24.50
C SER A 147 -10.29 1.38 23.38
N ASP A 148 -9.46 2.18 22.70
CA ASP A 148 -8.14 1.82 22.16
C ASP A 148 -7.65 2.97 21.27
N SER A 149 -7.03 3.96 21.92
CA SER A 149 -6.54 5.21 21.32
C SER A 149 -5.27 5.04 20.45
N LEU A 150 -5.13 3.91 19.76
CA LEU A 150 -3.95 3.60 18.92
C LEU A 150 -4.28 2.95 17.58
N SER A 151 -5.55 2.93 17.16
CA SER A 151 -5.89 2.51 15.79
C SER A 151 -5.81 3.71 14.85
N PRO A 152 -4.92 3.72 13.83
CA PRO A 152 -4.93 4.76 12.81
C PRO A 152 -6.27 4.70 12.08
N HIS A 153 -7.11 5.70 12.31
CA HIS A 153 -8.39 5.82 11.63
C HIS A 153 -8.12 6.23 10.18
N VAL A 154 -8.26 5.28 9.25
CA VAL A 154 -8.34 5.58 7.83
C VAL A 154 -9.51 6.53 7.62
N THR A 155 -9.23 7.75 7.15
CA THR A 155 -10.28 8.77 7.02
C THR A 155 -11.29 8.39 5.93
N ASN A 156 -12.51 8.93 5.99
CA ASN A 156 -13.47 8.84 4.89
C ASN A 156 -13.18 9.84 3.75
N GLY A 157 -12.07 10.59 3.84
CA GLY A 157 -11.60 11.45 2.76
C GLY A 157 -11.14 10.63 1.55
N ILE A 158 -10.93 11.31 0.42
CA ILE A 158 -10.47 10.67 -0.84
C ILE A 158 -9.17 9.90 -0.61
N ALA A 159 -8.22 10.47 0.13
CA ALA A 159 -6.95 9.83 0.45
C ALA A 159 -7.14 8.59 1.33
N GLY A 160 -7.94 8.66 2.40
CA GLY A 160 -8.21 7.51 3.25
C GLY A 160 -8.91 6.37 2.52
N ARG A 161 -9.91 6.67 1.67
CA ARG A 161 -10.52 5.66 0.77
C ARG A 161 -9.50 5.04 -0.18
N GLY A 162 -8.59 5.85 -0.74
CA GLY A 162 -7.50 5.35 -1.58
C GLY A 162 -6.56 4.39 -0.83
N LEU A 163 -6.18 4.75 0.40
CA LEU A 163 -5.34 3.91 1.26
C LEU A 163 -6.05 2.60 1.63
N ARG A 164 -7.35 2.66 1.93
CA ARG A 164 -8.22 1.51 2.22
C ARG A 164 -8.17 0.48 1.08
N VAL A 165 -8.46 0.96 -0.12
CA VAL A 165 -8.48 0.16 -1.36
C VAL A 165 -7.10 -0.41 -1.67
N GLY A 166 -6.06 0.43 -1.62
CA GLY A 166 -4.68 0.01 -1.90
C GLY A 166 -4.17 -1.04 -0.93
N SER A 167 -4.45 -0.88 0.36
CA SER A 167 -4.04 -1.83 1.40
C SER A 167 -4.71 -3.19 1.22
N LEU A 168 -6.03 -3.20 1.01
CA LEU A 168 -6.79 -4.43 0.80
C LEU A 168 -6.29 -5.17 -0.46
N ARG A 169 -6.06 -4.46 -1.55
CA ARG A 169 -5.46 -5.02 -2.77
C ARG A 169 -4.12 -5.72 -2.48
N ILE A 170 -3.19 -5.03 -1.83
CA ILE A 170 -1.85 -5.58 -1.54
C ILE A 170 -1.95 -6.86 -0.71
N MET A 171 -2.84 -6.87 0.28
CA MET A 171 -3.06 -8.03 1.13
C MET A 171 -3.62 -9.23 0.36
N LEU A 172 -4.55 -8.99 -0.57
CA LEU A 172 -5.08 -10.02 -1.47
C LEU A 172 -4.04 -10.52 -2.47
N ASP A 173 -3.23 -9.62 -3.05
CA ASP A 173 -2.12 -9.98 -3.93
C ASP A 173 -1.08 -10.86 -3.20
N CYS A 174 -0.88 -10.63 -1.90
CA CYS A 174 -0.04 -11.45 -1.02
C CYS A 174 -0.68 -12.80 -0.63
N GLN A 175 -1.93 -13.05 -1.01
CA GLN A 175 -2.73 -14.19 -0.58
C GLN A 175 -2.82 -14.31 0.95
N ASP A 176 -3.00 -13.18 1.63
CA ASP A 176 -3.11 -13.17 3.08
C ASP A 176 -4.35 -13.96 3.54
N PRO A 177 -4.21 -15.03 4.34
CA PRO A 177 -5.33 -15.89 4.71
C PRO A 177 -6.43 -15.17 5.48
N ALA A 178 -6.06 -14.30 6.44
CA ALA A 178 -7.03 -13.59 7.27
C ALA A 178 -7.86 -12.60 6.44
N THR A 179 -7.22 -11.91 5.50
CA THR A 179 -7.90 -10.99 4.57
C THR A 179 -8.86 -11.75 3.65
N ILE A 180 -8.45 -12.90 3.11
CA ILE A 180 -9.30 -13.75 2.25
C ILE A 180 -10.49 -14.30 3.05
N GLU A 181 -10.27 -14.74 4.28
CA GLU A 181 -11.31 -15.25 5.18
C GLU A 181 -12.33 -14.15 5.51
N GLU A 182 -11.88 -12.95 5.83
CA GLU A 182 -12.77 -11.81 6.11
C GLU A 182 -13.59 -11.41 4.87
N CYS A 183 -12.97 -11.35 3.68
CA CYS A 183 -13.69 -11.09 2.44
C CYS A 183 -14.73 -12.17 2.15
N SER A 184 -14.39 -13.43 2.43
CA SER A 184 -15.30 -14.58 2.29
C SER A 184 -16.50 -14.44 3.22
N ARG A 185 -16.25 -14.13 4.50
CA ARG A 185 -17.29 -13.92 5.51
C ARG A 185 -18.24 -12.79 5.13
N LEU A 186 -17.72 -11.66 4.65
CA LEU A 186 -18.54 -10.53 4.20
C LEU A 186 -19.38 -10.89 2.97
N PHE A 187 -18.80 -11.62 2.03
CA PHE A 187 -19.52 -12.12 0.86
C PHE A 187 -20.63 -13.11 1.24
N GLU A 188 -20.41 -14.00 2.21
CA GLU A 188 -21.45 -14.94 2.67
C GLU A 188 -22.60 -14.23 3.39
N GLN A 189 -22.32 -13.11 4.07
CA GLN A 189 -23.35 -12.35 4.80
C GLN A 189 -24.29 -11.56 3.89
N GLY A 190 -23.78 -10.97 2.80
CA GLY A 190 -24.58 -10.12 1.91
C GLY A 190 -24.73 -10.64 0.47
N GLY A 191 -23.96 -11.65 0.08
CA GLY A 191 -23.85 -12.08 -1.31
C GLY A 191 -23.43 -10.92 -2.22
N TYR A 192 -24.30 -10.60 -3.17
CA TYR A 192 -24.14 -9.49 -4.13
C TYR A 192 -24.53 -8.12 -3.57
N SER A 193 -25.18 -8.09 -2.41
CA SER A 193 -25.57 -6.87 -1.69
C SER A 193 -24.87 -6.92 -0.34
N LEU A 194 -23.57 -6.60 -0.38
CA LEU A 194 -22.75 -6.59 0.82
C LEU A 194 -23.43 -5.76 1.93
N PRO A 195 -23.24 -6.11 3.21
CA PRO A 195 -23.87 -5.39 4.31
C PRO A 195 -23.59 -3.89 4.25
N ASP A 196 -24.55 -3.05 4.67
CA ASP A 196 -24.40 -1.58 4.69
C ASP A 196 -23.18 -1.11 5.53
N SER A 197 -22.69 -1.97 6.42
CA SER A 197 -21.47 -1.74 7.18
C SER A 197 -20.19 -1.82 6.34
N VAL A 198 -20.24 -2.32 5.11
CA VAL A 198 -19.10 -2.47 4.19
C VAL A 198 -19.04 -1.27 3.25
N PRO A 199 -17.96 -0.47 3.30
CA PRO A 199 -17.79 0.68 2.42
C PRO A 199 -17.80 0.32 0.93
N GLU A 200 -18.53 1.08 0.12
CA GLU A 200 -18.66 0.84 -1.33
C GLU A 200 -17.32 0.82 -2.08
N ASP A 201 -16.34 1.61 -1.64
CA ASP A 201 -15.02 1.69 -2.26
C ASP A 201 -14.26 0.36 -2.26
N ILE A 202 -14.59 -0.57 -1.35
CA ILE A 202 -13.92 -1.86 -1.25
C ILE A 202 -14.75 -3.04 -1.77
N HIS A 203 -15.99 -2.83 -2.23
CA HIS A 203 -16.87 -3.94 -2.66
C HIS A 203 -16.23 -4.84 -3.71
N GLY A 204 -15.61 -4.24 -4.75
CA GLY A 204 -14.91 -5.00 -5.79
C GLY A 204 -13.78 -5.88 -5.25
N TRP A 205 -13.08 -5.42 -4.22
CA TRP A 205 -12.00 -6.17 -3.58
C TRP A 205 -12.51 -7.23 -2.60
N VAL A 206 -13.65 -7.01 -1.94
CA VAL A 206 -14.33 -8.05 -1.16
C VAL A 206 -14.73 -9.21 -2.07
N TYR A 207 -15.29 -8.93 -3.25
CA TYR A 207 -15.61 -9.96 -4.26
C TYR A 207 -14.34 -10.69 -4.74
N ALA A 208 -13.28 -9.95 -5.08
CA ALA A 208 -12.01 -10.54 -5.50
C ALA A 208 -11.42 -11.46 -4.41
N GLY A 209 -11.46 -11.03 -3.14
CA GLY A 209 -11.00 -11.83 -2.01
C GLY A 209 -11.84 -13.09 -1.78
N ALA A 210 -13.16 -12.99 -1.90
CA ALA A 210 -14.05 -14.14 -1.80
C ALA A 210 -13.79 -15.18 -2.90
N VAL A 211 -13.46 -14.72 -4.13
CA VAL A 211 -13.06 -15.58 -5.26
C VAL A 211 -11.65 -16.16 -5.07
N ALA A 212 -10.76 -15.48 -4.36
CA ALA A 212 -9.42 -15.99 -4.05
C ALA A 212 -9.42 -17.16 -3.04
N CYS A 213 -10.57 -17.48 -2.44
CA CYS A 213 -10.73 -18.62 -1.53
C CYS A 213 -10.42 -19.96 -2.26
N PRO A 214 -9.46 -20.78 -1.78
CA PRO A 214 -9.02 -21.99 -2.48
C PRO A 214 -10.12 -23.05 -2.70
N LYS A 215 -11.09 -23.14 -1.78
CA LYS A 215 -12.12 -24.18 -1.82
C LYS A 215 -13.38 -23.76 -2.59
N GLU A 216 -13.77 -22.49 -2.44
CA GLU A 216 -15.08 -22.00 -2.91
C GLU A 216 -14.99 -20.96 -4.01
N GLY A 217 -13.77 -20.53 -4.36
CA GLY A 217 -13.53 -19.43 -5.29
C GLY A 217 -14.20 -19.59 -6.65
N VAL A 218 -14.15 -20.80 -7.23
CA VAL A 218 -14.78 -21.10 -8.53
C VAL A 218 -16.30 -20.98 -8.47
N ALA A 219 -16.93 -21.49 -7.41
CA ALA A 219 -18.38 -21.39 -7.24
C ALA A 219 -18.81 -19.92 -7.09
N ARG A 220 -18.08 -19.16 -6.27
CA ARG A 220 -18.33 -17.72 -6.06
C ARG A 220 -18.09 -16.89 -7.33
N ALA A 221 -17.08 -17.23 -8.12
CA ALA A 221 -16.84 -16.58 -9.42
C ALA A 221 -17.99 -16.81 -10.41
N ARG A 222 -18.55 -18.02 -10.47
CA ARG A 222 -19.73 -18.32 -11.30
C ARG A 222 -20.95 -17.53 -10.85
N LEU A 223 -21.20 -17.51 -9.55
CA LEU A 223 -22.28 -16.72 -8.95
C LEU A 223 -22.15 -15.23 -9.32
N LEU A 224 -20.94 -14.66 -9.26
CA LEU A 224 -20.70 -13.27 -9.65
C LEU A 224 -20.90 -13.04 -11.16
N LEU A 225 -20.49 -14.00 -11.99
CA LEU A 225 -20.71 -13.93 -13.43
C LEU A 225 -22.21 -13.96 -13.76
N GLU A 226 -22.97 -14.90 -13.21
CA GLU A 226 -24.42 -14.98 -13.40
C GLU A 226 -25.12 -13.68 -12.98
N HIS A 227 -24.69 -13.08 -11.86
CA HIS A 227 -25.23 -11.79 -11.42
C HIS A 227 -24.92 -10.65 -12.41
N TYR A 228 -23.69 -10.60 -12.93
CA TYR A 228 -23.29 -9.63 -13.94
C TYR A 228 -24.12 -9.79 -15.23
N GLU A 229 -24.28 -11.02 -15.70
CA GLU A 229 -25.04 -11.34 -16.92
C GLU A 229 -26.51 -10.94 -16.79
N ASN A 230 -27.13 -11.20 -15.63
CA ASN A 230 -28.52 -10.81 -15.35
C ASN A 230 -28.73 -9.29 -15.31
N ARG A 231 -27.71 -8.51 -14.92
CA ARG A 231 -27.78 -7.03 -14.93
C ARG A 231 -27.45 -6.42 -16.29
N HIS A 232 -26.77 -7.17 -17.18
CA HIS A 232 -26.33 -6.69 -18.47
C HIS A 232 -26.68 -7.64 -19.64
N PRO A 233 -27.97 -7.94 -19.86
CA PRO A 233 -28.38 -8.90 -20.89
C PRO A 233 -28.01 -8.45 -22.32
N ALA A 234 -28.01 -7.14 -22.59
CA ALA A 234 -27.77 -6.60 -23.94
C ALA A 234 -26.30 -6.66 -24.41
N SER A 235 -25.32 -6.83 -23.50
CA SER A 235 -23.89 -6.92 -23.87
C SER A 235 -23.46 -8.31 -24.34
N ILE A 236 -24.19 -9.37 -23.95
CA ILE A 236 -23.84 -10.76 -24.26
C ILE A 236 -24.26 -11.13 -25.68
N ASP A 237 -25.44 -10.66 -26.11
CA ASP A 237 -25.96 -10.86 -27.48
C ASP A 237 -25.04 -10.30 -28.56
N ARG A 238 -24.19 -9.32 -28.23
CA ARG A 238 -23.20 -8.76 -29.17
C ARG A 238 -21.93 -9.60 -29.28
N GLN A 239 -21.52 -10.30 -28.22
CA GLN A 239 -20.31 -11.14 -28.25
C GLN A 239 -20.55 -12.52 -28.88
N GLN A 240 -21.79 -13.03 -28.86
CA GLN A 240 -22.12 -14.30 -29.52
C GLN A 240 -22.42 -14.16 -31.03
N LYS A 241 -22.48 -12.93 -31.56
CA LYS A 241 -22.80 -12.64 -32.98
C LYS A 241 -21.60 -12.13 -33.80
N THR A 242 -20.39 -12.15 -33.25
CA THR A 242 -19.12 -11.84 -33.93
C THR A 242 -18.17 -13.01 -33.83
#